data_AF-A0A6A4V7X0-F1
#
_entry.id   AF-A0A6A4V7X0-F1
#
_cell.length_a   1.000
_cell.length_b   1.000
_cell.length_c   1.000
_cell.angle_alpha   90.00
_cell.angle_beta   90.00
_cell.angle_gamma   90.00
#
_symmetry.space_group_name_H-M   'P 1'
#
loop_
_entity.id
_entity.type
_entity.pdbx_description
1 polymer ?
#
loop_
_entity_poly.entity_id
_entity_poly.type
_entity_poly.pdbx_seq_one_letter_code
_entity_poly.pdbx_strand_id
1 'polypeptide(L)'
;MDSDNLQEALCSHEYQYLTCLSLEVHALTRADLRPDPEHDALVAVFYHITDDVPENWVRPRESTGCIVVDAASVVAESAGSRRHLFGSAGHPGVQVRYVADEHCLLDAVVELVATADPDILLGWEVQQLSWGYVLERAECLGRPLTAALSRLPLSERASRAAAESDLYGSEHTSEIHLAGRIVLNVWRLLRPEVALYSYTFENIAYHVLHQRVPEFSFRQLTEWWRHPSPVNSEVY
;
A
#
# COMPACT_ATOMS: atom_id res chain seq x y z
N MET A 1 -38.29 -35.40 -21.00
CA MET A 1 -37.09 -34.58 -21.31
C MET A 1 -37.21 -33.38 -20.40
N ASP A 2 -36.79 -33.58 -19.15
CA ASP A 2 -36.84 -32.52 -18.14
C ASP A 2 -35.61 -31.64 -18.35
N SER A 3 -35.87 -30.37 -18.65
CA SER A 3 -34.86 -29.33 -18.76
C SER A 3 -34.43 -28.98 -17.34
N ASP A 4 -33.29 -29.51 -16.90
CA ASP A 4 -32.68 -29.12 -15.63
C ASP A 4 -32.49 -27.60 -15.58
N ASN A 5 -32.91 -27.04 -14.45
CA ASN A 5 -32.93 -25.61 -14.19
C ASN A 5 -31.49 -25.11 -13.96
N LEU A 6 -30.82 -24.66 -15.01
CA LEU A 6 -29.42 -24.19 -15.01
C LEU A 6 -29.20 -22.85 -14.27
N GLN A 7 -30.23 -22.27 -13.64
CA GLN A 7 -30.14 -20.98 -12.94
C GLN A 7 -29.31 -21.03 -11.64
N GLU A 8 -29.08 -22.22 -11.08
CA GLU A 8 -28.26 -22.42 -9.87
C GLU A 8 -26.85 -22.97 -10.16
N ALA A 9 -26.42 -22.96 -11.43
CA ALA A 9 -25.07 -23.35 -11.79
C ALA A 9 -24.07 -22.27 -11.34
N LEU A 10 -23.70 -22.29 -10.05
CA LEU A 10 -22.56 -21.56 -9.54
C LEU A 10 -21.31 -22.16 -10.17
N CYS A 11 -20.62 -21.37 -11.00
CA CYS A 11 -19.35 -21.77 -11.54
C CYS A 11 -18.34 -21.81 -10.39
N SER A 12 -18.09 -23.00 -9.86
CA SER A 12 -17.13 -23.26 -8.79
C SER A 12 -15.73 -23.28 -9.38
N HIS A 13 -15.17 -22.08 -9.59
CA HIS A 13 -13.73 -21.96 -9.83
C HIS A 13 -13.01 -22.07 -8.48
N GLU A 14 -12.05 -22.98 -8.40
CA GLU A 14 -11.19 -23.12 -7.21
C GLU A 14 -10.32 -21.87 -6.99
N TYR A 15 -9.94 -21.18 -8.08
CA TYR A 15 -9.12 -19.98 -8.08
C TYR A 15 -9.77 -18.89 -8.94
N GLN A 16 -9.75 -17.64 -8.46
CA GLN A 16 -10.26 -16.47 -9.16
C GLN A 16 -9.21 -15.77 -10.04
N TYR A 17 -7.92 -16.12 -9.88
CA TYR A 17 -6.80 -15.49 -10.59
C TYR A 17 -6.73 -13.97 -10.40
N LEU A 18 -7.18 -13.50 -9.23
CA LEU A 18 -7.10 -12.10 -8.84
C LEU A 18 -5.81 -11.82 -8.10
N THR A 19 -5.18 -10.70 -8.44
CA THR A 19 -4.01 -10.18 -7.74
C THR A 19 -4.41 -8.98 -6.88
N CYS A 20 -4.15 -9.05 -5.58
CA CYS A 20 -4.38 -7.97 -4.63
C CYS A 20 -3.05 -7.38 -4.16
N LEU A 21 -2.97 -6.05 -4.07
CA LEU A 21 -1.82 -5.33 -3.53
C LEU A 21 -2.28 -4.42 -2.40
N SER A 22 -1.91 -4.75 -1.17
CA SER A 22 -2.06 -3.87 -0.01
C SER A 22 -0.84 -2.98 0.13
N LEU A 23 -1.06 -1.69 0.43
CA LEU A 23 -0.01 -0.71 0.60
C LEU A 23 -0.30 0.17 1.83
N GLU A 24 0.72 0.41 2.64
CA GLU A 24 0.69 1.34 3.77
C GLU A 24 1.91 2.26 3.72
N VAL A 25 1.77 3.52 4.15
CA VAL A 25 2.86 4.50 4.08
C VAL A 25 3.36 4.94 5.45
N HIS A 26 4.64 5.30 5.50
CA HIS A 26 5.22 6.02 6.62
C HIS A 26 5.81 7.35 6.14
N ALA A 27 5.26 8.43 6.68
CA ALA A 27 5.73 9.79 6.48
C ALA A 27 6.23 10.38 7.81
N LEU A 28 7.21 11.27 7.75
CA LEU A 28 7.75 11.93 8.94
C LEU A 28 6.89 13.14 9.31
N THR A 29 6.19 13.04 10.43
CA THR A 29 5.25 14.08 10.84
C THR A 29 5.91 15.24 11.58
N ARG A 30 5.19 16.37 11.62
CA ARG A 30 5.55 17.58 12.39
C ARG A 30 4.99 17.47 13.81
N ALA A 31 5.79 16.92 14.72
CA ALA A 31 5.41 16.70 16.13
C ALA A 31 4.11 15.88 16.25
N ASP A 32 3.10 16.39 16.95
CA ASP A 32 1.84 15.69 17.23
C ASP A 32 0.78 15.84 16.11
N LEU A 33 1.14 16.46 14.98
CA LEU A 33 0.25 16.57 13.82
C LEU A 33 0.11 15.23 13.10
N ARG A 34 -1.05 15.07 12.43
CA ARG A 34 -1.25 13.97 11.49
C ARG A 34 -0.40 14.18 10.23
N PRO A 35 -0.02 13.09 9.54
CA PRO A 35 0.67 13.20 8.26
C PRO A 35 -0.12 14.05 7.26
N ASP A 36 0.57 14.96 6.60
CA ASP A 36 0.01 15.90 5.64
C ASP A 36 0.83 15.83 4.34
N PRO A 37 0.26 15.36 3.22
CA PRO A 37 0.98 15.20 1.95
C PRO A 37 1.65 16.48 1.42
N GLU A 38 1.13 17.66 1.76
CA GLU A 38 1.72 18.93 1.29
C GLU A 38 3.08 19.20 1.97
N HIS A 39 3.23 18.75 3.22
CA HIS A 39 4.34 19.17 4.07
C HIS A 39 5.27 18.02 4.49
N ASP A 40 4.73 16.83 4.67
CA ASP A 40 5.40 15.69 5.29
C ASP A 40 5.84 14.70 4.19
N ALA A 41 7.13 14.38 4.14
CA ALA A 41 7.71 13.53 3.11
C ALA A 41 7.54 12.03 3.43
N LEU A 42 7.32 11.23 2.40
CA LEU A 42 7.36 9.77 2.44
C LEU A 42 8.80 9.29 2.66
N VAL A 43 8.97 8.41 3.65
CA VAL A 43 10.26 7.78 3.95
C VAL A 43 10.24 6.27 3.79
N ALA A 44 9.06 5.66 3.88
CA ALA A 44 8.90 4.25 3.58
C ALA A 44 7.49 3.93 3.08
N VAL A 45 7.42 2.91 2.24
CA VAL A 45 6.18 2.27 1.79
C VAL A 45 6.30 0.79 2.10
N PHE A 46 5.26 0.23 2.69
CA PHE A 46 5.14 -1.20 3.00
C PHE A 46 4.07 -1.79 2.09
N TYR A 47 4.32 -2.98 1.57
CA TYR A 47 3.37 -3.64 0.69
C TYR A 47 3.30 -5.15 0.94
N HIS A 48 2.14 -5.69 0.58
CA HIS A 48 1.89 -7.12 0.54
C HIS A 48 1.05 -7.44 -0.69
N ILE A 49 1.53 -8.37 -1.51
CA ILE A 49 0.86 -8.87 -2.70
C ILE A 49 0.33 -10.26 -2.41
N THR A 50 -0.93 -10.52 -2.78
CA THR A 50 -1.51 -11.85 -2.81
C THR A 50 -2.05 -12.18 -4.19
N ASP A 51 -1.68 -13.34 -4.72
CA ASP A 51 -2.19 -13.90 -5.98
C ASP A 51 -3.08 -15.12 -5.64
N ASP A 52 -4.35 -15.07 -6.04
CA ASP A 52 -5.28 -16.20 -5.92
C ASP A 52 -5.10 -17.19 -7.09
N VAL A 53 -4.02 -17.97 -7.03
CA VAL A 53 -3.56 -18.86 -8.10
C VAL A 53 -3.14 -20.24 -7.57
N PRO A 54 -3.09 -21.27 -8.43
CA PRO A 54 -2.56 -22.59 -8.09
C PRO A 54 -1.10 -22.57 -7.58
N GLU A 55 -0.69 -23.58 -6.83
CA GLU A 55 0.68 -23.66 -6.26
C GLU A 55 1.79 -23.70 -7.32
N ASN A 56 1.50 -24.23 -8.51
CA ASN A 56 2.46 -24.33 -9.61
C ASN A 56 2.46 -23.10 -10.54
N TRP A 57 1.90 -21.97 -10.10
CA TRP A 57 1.90 -20.73 -10.87
C TRP A 57 3.29 -20.13 -11.02
N VAL A 58 3.46 -19.28 -12.04
CA VAL A 58 4.75 -18.67 -12.38
C VAL A 58 5.22 -17.69 -11.30
N ARG A 59 4.28 -17.02 -10.62
CA ARG A 59 4.55 -16.05 -9.55
C ARG A 59 4.22 -16.65 -8.18
N PRO A 60 4.94 -16.24 -7.11
CA PRO A 60 4.59 -16.65 -5.75
C PRO A 60 3.19 -16.16 -5.38
N ARG A 61 2.46 -16.93 -4.56
CA ARG A 61 1.11 -16.56 -4.08
C ARG A 61 1.12 -15.38 -3.12
N GLU A 62 2.23 -15.16 -2.43
CA GLU A 62 2.38 -14.08 -1.48
C GLU A 62 3.77 -13.46 -1.61
N SER A 63 3.83 -12.14 -1.56
CA SER A 63 5.09 -11.39 -1.56
C SER A 63 4.98 -10.16 -0.68
N THR A 64 5.81 -10.09 0.37
CA THR A 64 5.86 -8.96 1.29
C THR A 64 7.13 -8.17 1.07
N GLY A 65 7.05 -6.84 1.10
CA GLY A 65 8.24 -6.01 1.04
C GLY A 65 8.02 -4.58 1.49
N CYS A 66 9.12 -3.82 1.47
CA CYS A 66 9.10 -2.40 1.72
C CYS A 66 10.11 -1.66 0.84
N ILE A 67 9.78 -0.41 0.51
CA ILE A 67 10.62 0.53 -0.21
C ILE A 67 10.98 1.64 0.78
N VAL A 68 12.27 1.88 0.99
CA VAL A 68 12.76 2.77 2.05
C VAL A 68 13.74 3.82 1.49
N VAL A 69 13.51 5.08 1.82
CA VAL A 69 14.43 6.18 1.49
C VAL A 69 15.63 6.12 2.43
N ASP A 70 16.77 5.66 1.91
CA ASP A 70 18.06 5.66 2.61
C ASP A 70 19.20 5.72 1.58
N ALA A 71 19.61 6.95 1.24
CA ALA A 71 20.71 7.20 0.31
C ALA A 71 22.02 6.51 0.73
N ALA A 72 22.29 6.41 2.04
CA ALA A 72 23.52 5.77 2.53
C ALA A 72 23.49 4.26 2.28
N SER A 73 22.32 3.62 2.42
CA SER A 73 22.17 2.19 2.11
C SER A 73 22.23 1.90 0.61
N VAL A 74 21.73 2.78 -0.26
CA VAL A 74 21.91 2.65 -1.72
C VAL A 74 23.40 2.66 -2.11
N VAL A 75 24.19 3.57 -1.52
CA VAL A 75 25.64 3.65 -1.76
C VAL A 75 26.35 2.40 -1.20
N ALA A 76 25.96 1.96 -0.01
CA ALA A 76 26.55 0.77 0.61
C ALA A 76 26.28 -0.51 -0.22
N GLU A 77 25.06 -0.70 -0.71
CA GLU A 77 24.70 -1.82 -1.58
C GLU A 77 25.52 -1.83 -2.88
N SER A 78 25.72 -0.66 -3.48
CA SER A 78 26.56 -0.50 -4.67
C SER A 78 28.03 -0.85 -4.41
N ALA A 79 28.50 -0.67 -3.17
CA ALA A 79 29.84 -1.04 -2.70
C ALA A 79 29.93 -2.49 -2.18
N GLY A 80 28.86 -3.29 -2.29
CA GLY A 80 28.81 -4.69 -1.82
C GLY A 80 28.62 -4.85 -0.31
N SER A 81 28.37 -3.76 0.41
CA SER A 81 28.07 -3.77 1.85
C SER A 81 26.56 -3.68 2.08
N ARG A 82 25.93 -4.79 2.47
CA ARG A 82 24.49 -4.79 2.77
C ARG A 82 24.21 -4.25 4.16
N ARG A 83 23.70 -3.03 4.23
CA ARG A 83 23.10 -2.49 5.46
C ARG A 83 21.68 -3.04 5.55
N HIS A 84 21.45 -3.96 6.48
CA HIS A 84 20.11 -4.46 6.73
C HIS A 84 19.46 -3.66 7.86
N LEU A 85 18.73 -2.58 7.55
CA LEU A 85 17.94 -1.85 8.56
C LEU A 85 16.99 -2.79 9.32
N PHE A 86 16.49 -3.82 8.63
CA PHE A 86 15.62 -4.86 9.19
C PHE A 86 16.34 -6.19 9.48
N GLY A 87 17.67 -6.24 9.32
CA GLY A 87 18.45 -7.49 9.46
C GLY A 87 18.49 -8.04 10.88
N SER A 88 18.27 -7.19 11.88
CA SER A 88 18.11 -7.62 13.28
C SER A 88 16.64 -7.85 13.68
N ALA A 89 15.67 -7.34 12.91
CA ALA A 89 14.23 -7.50 13.17
C ALA A 89 13.61 -8.69 12.42
N GLY A 90 14.29 -9.18 11.38
CA GLY A 90 14.28 -10.57 10.93
C GLY A 90 12.91 -11.23 10.78
N HIS A 91 12.02 -10.70 9.94
CA HIS A 91 10.95 -11.53 9.39
C HIS A 91 11.48 -12.21 8.11
N PRO A 92 11.77 -13.53 8.15
CA PRO A 92 12.26 -14.24 6.98
C PRO A 92 11.18 -14.17 5.88
N GLY A 93 11.46 -13.44 4.79
CA GLY A 93 10.54 -13.30 3.66
C GLY A 93 10.16 -11.88 3.27
N VAL A 94 10.56 -10.85 4.04
CA VAL A 94 10.30 -9.45 3.67
C VAL A 94 11.43 -8.93 2.76
N GLN A 95 11.05 -8.49 1.55
CA GLN A 95 11.96 -7.87 0.60
C GLN A 95 12.16 -6.40 0.92
N VAL A 96 13.40 -5.94 1.03
CA VAL A 96 13.70 -4.53 1.32
C VAL A 96 14.39 -3.91 0.11
N ARG A 97 13.83 -2.81 -0.41
CA ARG A 97 14.41 -2.03 -1.50
C ARG A 97 14.77 -0.64 -1.00
N TYR A 98 16.06 -0.29 -1.04
CA TYR A 98 16.51 1.05 -0.72
C TYR A 98 16.45 1.97 -1.94
N VAL A 99 16.05 3.22 -1.72
CA VAL A 99 16.02 4.28 -2.74
C VAL A 99 16.68 5.55 -2.21
N ALA A 100 17.20 6.37 -3.10
CA ALA A 100 18.02 7.52 -2.73
C ALA A 100 17.18 8.67 -2.12
N ASP A 101 16.00 8.91 -2.68
CA ASP A 101 15.13 10.01 -2.33
C ASP A 101 13.64 9.64 -2.51
N GLU A 102 12.77 10.57 -2.13
CA GLU A 102 11.32 10.43 -2.22
C GLU A 102 10.82 10.27 -3.66
N HIS A 103 11.44 10.94 -4.64
CA HIS A 103 11.03 10.79 -6.04
C HIS A 103 11.31 9.37 -6.56
N CYS A 104 12.45 8.81 -6.17
CA CYS A 104 12.82 7.43 -6.48
C CYS A 104 11.90 6.43 -5.75
N LEU A 105 11.42 6.75 -4.54
CA LEU A 105 10.41 5.95 -3.85
C LEU A 105 9.11 5.91 -4.66
N LEU A 106 8.62 7.05 -5.13
CA LEU A 106 7.40 7.12 -5.94
C LEU A 106 7.56 6.34 -7.26
N ASP A 107 8.71 6.47 -7.93
CA ASP A 107 9.00 5.69 -9.14
C ASP A 107 9.07 4.19 -8.88
N ALA A 108 9.63 3.78 -7.74
CA ALA A 108 9.65 2.38 -7.33
C ALA A 108 8.25 1.83 -7.01
N VAL A 109 7.32 2.66 -6.51
CA VAL A 109 5.91 2.28 -6.33
C VAL A 109 5.23 2.08 -7.69
N VAL A 110 5.46 2.97 -8.65
CA VAL A 110 4.95 2.80 -10.02
C VAL A 110 5.48 1.50 -10.65
N GLU A 111 6.79 1.24 -10.51
CA GLU A 111 7.41 0.01 -11.00
C GLU A 111 6.83 -1.24 -10.32
N LEU A 112 6.60 -1.19 -9.00
CA LEU A 112 5.96 -2.27 -8.25
C LEU A 112 4.57 -2.58 -8.80
N VAL A 113 3.72 -1.55 -9.00
CA VAL A 113 2.38 -1.71 -9.55
C VAL A 113 2.41 -2.20 -10.99
N ALA A 114 3.32 -1.70 -11.82
CA ALA A 114 3.49 -2.16 -13.20
C ALA A 114 3.95 -3.62 -13.29
N THR A 115 4.81 -4.06 -12.37
CA THR A 115 5.37 -5.42 -12.36
C THR A 115 4.40 -6.45 -11.77
N ALA A 116 3.75 -6.12 -10.65
CA ALA A 116 2.75 -6.98 -10.04
C ALA A 116 1.47 -7.04 -10.87
N ASP A 117 1.12 -5.90 -11.49
CA ASP A 117 -0.13 -5.65 -12.19
C ASP A 117 -1.39 -6.08 -11.40
N PRO A 118 -1.62 -5.53 -10.20
CA PRO A 118 -2.74 -5.94 -9.35
C PRO A 118 -4.10 -5.53 -9.91
N ASP A 119 -5.09 -6.40 -9.76
CA ASP A 119 -6.49 -6.09 -10.07
C ASP A 119 -7.10 -5.21 -8.98
N ILE A 120 -6.72 -5.49 -7.72
CA ILE A 120 -7.27 -4.83 -6.54
C ILE A 120 -6.14 -4.16 -5.76
N LEU A 121 -6.29 -2.87 -5.51
CA LEU A 121 -5.44 -2.07 -4.64
C LEU A 121 -6.14 -1.87 -3.30
N LEU A 122 -5.44 -2.21 -2.22
CA LEU A 122 -5.97 -2.24 -0.86
C LEU A 122 -5.13 -1.34 0.06
N GLY A 123 -5.78 -0.88 1.12
CA GLY A 123 -5.16 -0.21 2.26
C GLY A 123 -6.14 -0.16 3.41
N TRP A 124 -5.66 -0.07 4.64
CA TRP A 124 -6.53 0.07 5.80
C TRP A 124 -7.36 1.34 5.67
N GLU A 125 -6.69 2.49 5.56
CA GLU A 125 -7.27 3.81 5.26
C GLU A 125 -6.65 4.34 3.97
N VAL A 126 -7.31 4.01 2.85
CA VAL A 126 -6.81 4.25 1.50
C VAL A 126 -6.59 5.74 1.20
N GLN A 127 -7.44 6.62 1.72
CA GLN A 127 -7.39 8.04 1.38
C GLN A 127 -6.25 8.76 2.08
N GLN A 128 -6.12 8.61 3.40
CA GLN A 128 -5.21 9.45 4.18
C GLN A 128 -3.88 8.79 4.55
N LEU A 129 -3.79 7.45 4.54
CA LEU A 129 -2.63 6.72 5.10
C LEU A 129 -2.08 5.65 4.14
N SER A 130 -2.49 5.67 2.88
CA SER A 130 -2.11 4.67 1.87
C SER A 130 -2.07 5.33 0.47
N TRP A 131 -2.81 4.82 -0.52
CA TRP A 131 -2.76 5.27 -1.91
C TRP A 131 -3.05 6.75 -2.12
N GLY A 132 -4.03 7.31 -1.41
CA GLY A 132 -4.38 8.72 -1.51
C GLY A 132 -3.24 9.63 -1.06
N TYR A 133 -2.56 9.26 0.03
CA TYR A 133 -1.36 9.95 0.48
C TYR A 133 -0.26 9.93 -0.58
N VAL A 134 -0.02 8.78 -1.22
CA VAL A 134 0.97 8.65 -2.31
C VAL A 134 0.61 9.55 -3.49
N LEU A 135 -0.66 9.54 -3.91
CA LEU A 135 -1.14 10.33 -5.04
C LEU A 135 -1.05 11.83 -4.76
N GLU A 136 -1.60 12.30 -3.63
CA GLU A 136 -1.57 13.70 -3.22
C GLU A 136 -0.14 14.19 -3.04
N ARG A 137 0.73 13.39 -2.40
CA ARG A 137 2.15 13.74 -2.22
C ARG A 137 2.85 13.90 -3.56
N ALA A 138 2.58 13.00 -4.50
CA ALA A 138 3.17 13.08 -5.83
C ALA A 138 2.67 14.31 -6.61
N GLU A 139 1.40 14.70 -6.45
CA GLU A 139 0.88 15.96 -6.99
C GLU A 139 1.57 17.20 -6.38
N CYS A 140 1.78 17.24 -5.06
CA CYS A 140 2.53 18.30 -4.39
C CYS A 140 3.98 18.41 -4.92
N LEU A 141 4.57 17.29 -5.32
CA LEU A 141 5.89 17.23 -5.96
C LEU A 141 5.87 17.50 -7.48
N GLY A 142 4.71 17.83 -8.05
CA GLY A 142 4.55 18.13 -9.48
C GLY A 142 4.63 16.90 -10.40
N ARG A 143 4.44 15.69 -9.85
CA ARG A 143 4.50 14.41 -10.57
C ARG A 143 3.20 13.62 -10.34
N PRO A 144 2.08 13.96 -11.00
CA PRO A 144 0.87 13.17 -10.87
C PRO A 144 1.12 11.72 -11.32
N LEU A 145 0.71 10.75 -10.51
CA LEU A 145 0.93 9.32 -10.76
C LEU A 145 -0.34 8.60 -11.23
N THR A 146 -1.48 9.28 -11.30
CA THR A 146 -2.78 8.67 -11.59
C THR A 146 -2.77 7.92 -12.92
N ALA A 147 -2.23 8.50 -14.00
CA ALA A 147 -2.11 7.79 -15.26
C ALA A 147 -1.09 6.65 -15.22
N ALA A 148 0.04 6.84 -14.51
CA ALA A 148 1.10 5.83 -14.41
C ALA A 148 0.67 4.60 -13.59
N LEU A 149 -0.19 4.78 -12.60
CA LEU A 149 -0.74 3.72 -11.77
C LEU A 149 -2.00 3.08 -12.38
N SER A 150 -2.63 3.71 -13.37
CA SER A 150 -3.78 3.16 -14.10
C SER A 150 -3.34 2.10 -15.12
N ARG A 151 -4.22 1.14 -15.44
CA ARG A 151 -4.01 0.20 -16.56
C ARG A 151 -4.33 0.84 -17.92
N LEU A 152 -5.24 1.80 -17.95
CA LEU A 152 -5.62 2.48 -19.18
C LEU A 152 -4.71 3.69 -19.44
N PRO A 153 -4.17 3.84 -20.66
CA PRO A 153 -3.43 5.02 -21.07
C PRO A 153 -4.41 6.17 -21.33
N LEU A 154 -5.14 6.59 -20.31
CA LEU A 154 -5.95 7.80 -20.36
C LEU A 154 -5.02 9.00 -20.16
N SER A 155 -5.22 10.05 -20.95
CA SER A 155 -4.56 11.33 -20.67
C SER A 155 -4.93 11.80 -19.25
N GLU A 156 -4.02 12.43 -18.51
CA GLU A 156 -4.25 12.97 -17.15
C GLU A 156 -5.57 13.74 -17.03
N ARG A 157 -5.93 14.51 -18.08
CA ARG A 157 -7.19 15.26 -18.16
C ARG A 157 -8.43 14.38 -18.20
N ALA A 158 -8.36 13.26 -18.90
CA ALA A 158 -9.44 12.29 -19.00
C ALA A 158 -9.61 11.50 -17.70
N SER A 159 -8.50 11.16 -17.02
CA SER A 159 -8.52 10.53 -15.70
C SER A 159 -9.16 11.45 -14.66
N ARG A 160 -8.79 12.74 -14.65
CA ARG A 160 -9.39 13.75 -13.76
C ARG A 160 -10.87 13.99 -14.05
N ALA A 161 -11.26 14.11 -15.31
CA ALA A 161 -12.66 14.29 -15.69
C ALA A 161 -13.53 13.07 -15.31
N ALA A 162 -12.99 11.86 -15.36
CA ALA A 162 -13.67 10.65 -14.91
C ALA A 162 -13.82 10.62 -13.37
N ALA A 163 -12.79 11.04 -12.63
CA ALA A 163 -12.89 11.16 -11.18
C ALA A 163 -13.90 12.24 -10.74
N GLU A 164 -13.94 13.38 -11.44
CA GLU A 164 -14.92 14.47 -11.16
C GLU A 164 -16.37 14.08 -11.50
N SER A 165 -16.60 13.21 -12.48
CA SER A 165 -17.97 12.74 -12.79
C SER A 165 -18.54 11.79 -11.73
N ASP A 166 -17.70 11.19 -10.90
CA ASP A 166 -18.07 10.18 -9.89
C ASP A 166 -18.40 10.78 -8.52
N LEU A 167 -18.68 12.10 -8.43
CA LEU A 167 -19.11 12.82 -7.22
C LEU A 167 -20.27 12.15 -6.44
N TYR A 168 -21.10 11.33 -7.08
CA TYR A 168 -22.20 10.59 -6.43
C TYR A 168 -21.74 9.33 -5.64
N GLY A 169 -20.56 8.78 -5.94
CA GLY A 169 -19.96 7.65 -5.23
C GLY A 169 -19.19 8.02 -3.96
N SER A 170 -18.92 9.33 -3.76
CA SER A 170 -18.11 9.91 -2.68
C SER A 170 -18.51 9.47 -1.26
N GLU A 171 -19.81 9.25 -1.01
CA GLU A 171 -20.30 8.88 0.32
C GLU A 171 -20.07 7.41 0.69
N HIS A 172 -19.85 6.51 -0.29
CA HIS A 172 -19.84 5.06 -0.07
C HIS A 172 -18.59 4.34 -0.59
N THR A 173 -17.83 4.91 -1.53
CA THR A 173 -16.62 4.30 -2.12
C THR A 173 -15.38 5.17 -1.89
N SER A 174 -14.19 4.56 -1.93
CA SER A 174 -12.94 5.32 -1.92
C SER A 174 -12.87 6.23 -3.14
N GLU A 175 -12.76 7.55 -2.98
CA GLU A 175 -12.76 8.58 -4.05
C GLU A 175 -11.57 8.48 -5.02
N ILE A 176 -10.73 7.45 -4.88
CA ILE A 176 -9.53 7.24 -5.69
C ILE A 176 -9.90 6.35 -6.86
N HIS A 177 -9.92 6.95 -8.05
CA HIS A 177 -10.21 6.26 -9.30
C HIS A 177 -8.92 6.01 -10.10
N LEU A 178 -8.52 4.75 -10.17
CA LEU A 178 -7.39 4.29 -11.00
C LEU A 178 -7.94 3.40 -12.11
N ALA A 179 -7.93 3.91 -13.33
CA ALA A 179 -8.66 3.31 -14.44
C ALA A 179 -8.14 1.89 -14.75
N GLY A 180 -9.06 0.91 -14.73
CA GLY A 180 -8.75 -0.50 -14.92
C GLY A 180 -8.25 -1.24 -13.68
N ARG A 181 -8.26 -0.60 -12.50
CA ARG A 181 -7.99 -1.23 -11.20
C ARG A 181 -9.14 -0.93 -10.24
N ILE A 182 -9.35 -1.82 -9.27
CA ILE A 182 -10.33 -1.63 -8.21
C ILE A 182 -9.59 -1.15 -6.97
N VAL A 183 -10.05 -0.06 -6.36
CA VAL A 183 -9.45 0.47 -5.12
C VAL A 183 -10.42 0.27 -3.97
N LEU A 184 -10.04 -0.55 -2.99
CA LEU A 184 -10.90 -0.85 -1.83
C LEU A 184 -10.26 -0.40 -0.52
N ASN A 185 -11.02 0.39 0.23
CA ASN A 185 -10.71 0.76 1.60
C ASN A 185 -11.21 -0.32 2.57
N VAL A 186 -10.29 -0.93 3.32
CA VAL A 186 -10.59 -2.14 4.12
C VAL A 186 -11.54 -1.85 5.27
N TRP A 187 -11.36 -0.76 6.03
CA TRP A 187 -12.25 -0.49 7.17
C TRP A 187 -13.69 -0.22 6.70
N ARG A 188 -13.86 0.38 5.51
CA ARG A 188 -15.19 0.60 4.90
C ARG A 188 -15.86 -0.70 4.50
N LEU A 189 -15.10 -1.68 4.00
CA LEU A 189 -15.62 -3.02 3.70
C LEU A 189 -16.04 -3.77 4.96
N LEU A 190 -15.33 -3.59 6.07
CA LEU A 190 -15.63 -4.27 7.33
C LEU A 190 -16.80 -3.63 8.10
N ARG A 191 -17.08 -2.35 7.85
CA ARG A 191 -18.15 -1.61 8.52
C ARG A 191 -19.55 -2.25 8.44
N PRO A 192 -20.04 -2.69 7.26
CA PRO A 192 -21.33 -3.39 7.19
C PRO A 192 -21.28 -4.80 7.79
N GLU A 193 -20.11 -5.45 7.79
CA GLU A 193 -19.94 -6.84 8.23
C GLU A 193 -19.82 -6.99 9.75
N VAL A 194 -19.26 -5.98 10.44
CA VAL A 194 -18.97 -6.05 11.88
C VAL A 194 -19.49 -4.81 12.58
N ALA A 195 -20.55 -4.95 13.38
CA ALA A 195 -21.15 -3.84 14.12
C ALA A 195 -20.31 -3.45 15.36
N LEU A 196 -19.36 -2.52 15.18
CA LEU A 196 -18.55 -1.93 16.27
C LEU A 196 -18.84 -0.44 16.46
N TYR A 197 -18.51 0.08 17.65
CA TYR A 197 -18.54 1.52 17.96
C TYR A 197 -17.36 2.29 17.34
N SER A 198 -16.21 1.64 17.18
CA SER A 198 -14.98 2.22 16.62
C SER A 198 -14.38 1.26 15.60
N TYR A 199 -13.93 1.78 14.47
CA TYR A 199 -13.32 1.04 13.35
C TYR A 199 -11.84 1.39 13.20
N THR A 200 -11.12 1.60 14.31
CA THR A 200 -9.65 1.64 14.26
C THR A 200 -9.10 0.25 13.96
N PHE A 201 -7.88 0.20 13.41
CA PHE A 201 -7.23 -1.05 13.04
C PHE A 201 -7.10 -2.00 14.23
N GLU A 202 -6.64 -1.46 15.36
CA GLU A 202 -6.39 -2.21 16.59
C GLU A 202 -7.69 -2.78 17.16
N ASN A 203 -8.79 -2.03 17.09
CA ASN A 203 -10.09 -2.48 17.60
C ASN A 203 -10.67 -3.59 16.72
N ILE A 204 -10.57 -3.45 15.40
CA ILE A 204 -11.01 -4.48 14.45
C ILE A 204 -10.14 -5.74 14.57
N ALA A 205 -8.81 -5.60 14.64
CA ALA A 205 -7.89 -6.72 14.83
C ALA A 205 -8.22 -7.49 16.13
N TYR A 206 -8.57 -6.78 17.20
CA TYR A 206 -8.98 -7.42 18.45
C TYR A 206 -10.32 -8.17 18.34
N HIS A 207 -11.32 -7.58 17.70
CA HIS A 207 -12.66 -8.16 17.62
C HIS A 207 -12.80 -9.26 16.56
N VAL A 208 -12.08 -9.17 15.44
CA VAL A 208 -12.19 -10.10 14.30
C VAL A 208 -11.09 -11.14 14.33
N LEU A 209 -9.83 -10.75 14.58
CA LEU A 209 -8.67 -11.66 14.55
C LEU A 209 -8.27 -12.17 15.94
N HIS A 210 -8.89 -11.66 17.00
CA HIS A 210 -8.53 -11.95 18.39
C HIS A 210 -7.07 -11.62 18.74
N GLN A 211 -6.51 -10.60 18.08
CA GLN A 211 -5.13 -10.15 18.27
C GLN A 211 -5.08 -8.75 18.86
N ARG A 212 -4.23 -8.54 19.87
CA ARG A 212 -3.95 -7.22 20.45
C ARG A 212 -2.77 -6.60 19.71
N VAL A 213 -3.04 -5.54 18.95
CA VAL A 213 -2.01 -4.75 18.27
C VAL A 213 -1.81 -3.44 19.05
N PRO A 214 -0.56 -3.03 19.34
CA PRO A 214 -0.29 -1.73 19.94
C PRO A 214 -0.47 -0.61 18.90
N GLU A 215 -1.13 0.47 19.32
CA GLU A 215 -1.18 1.74 18.58
C GLU A 215 -0.03 2.64 19.05
N PHE A 216 0.71 3.22 18.11
CA PHE A 216 1.75 4.20 18.38
C PHE A 216 1.39 5.52 17.71
N SER A 217 1.65 6.63 18.41
CA SER A 217 1.42 7.95 17.83
C SER A 217 2.38 8.22 16.66
N PHE A 218 1.94 9.00 15.68
CA PHE A 218 2.79 9.41 14.54
C PHE A 218 4.09 10.07 14.98
N ARG A 219 4.06 10.82 16.08
CA ARG A 219 5.25 11.40 16.71
C ARG A 219 6.24 10.33 17.14
N GLN A 220 5.79 9.32 17.89
CA GLN A 220 6.65 8.23 18.36
C GLN A 220 7.28 7.49 17.18
N LEU A 221 6.50 7.21 16.14
CA LEU A 221 7.01 6.56 14.92
C LEU A 221 8.09 7.43 14.24
N THR A 222 7.86 8.74 14.14
CA THR A 222 8.84 9.69 13.60
C THR A 222 10.12 9.75 14.44
N GLU A 223 9.99 9.77 15.78
CA GLU A 223 11.13 9.76 16.71
C GLU A 223 11.94 8.46 16.57
N TRP A 224 11.27 7.31 16.49
CA TRP A 224 11.91 6.01 16.30
C TRP A 224 12.61 5.89 14.95
N TRP A 225 11.99 6.39 13.90
CA TRP A 225 12.58 6.38 12.56
C TRP A 225 13.85 7.23 12.48
N ARG A 226 13.87 8.37 13.17
CA ARG A 226 15.05 9.25 13.25
C ARG A 226 16.13 8.73 14.17
N HIS A 227 15.80 7.83 15.08
CA HIS A 227 16.78 7.31 16.02
C HIS A 227 17.82 6.48 15.27
N PRO A 228 19.11 6.82 15.32
CA PRO A 228 20.14 5.99 14.71
C PRO A 228 20.11 4.62 15.38
N SER A 229 19.95 3.55 14.59
CA SER A 229 20.19 2.22 15.10
C SER A 229 21.68 2.10 15.45
N PRO A 230 22.05 1.39 16.53
CA PRO A 230 23.45 1.21 16.94
C PRO A 230 24.32 0.47 15.91
N VAL A 231 23.74 0.02 14.78
CA VAL A 231 24.49 -0.47 13.62
C VAL A 231 25.23 0.66 12.89
N ASN A 232 24.89 1.92 13.15
CA ASN A 232 25.55 3.10 12.56
C ASN A 232 26.68 3.70 13.42
N SER A 233 26.91 3.19 14.64
CA SER A 233 27.89 3.76 15.58
C SER A 233 29.30 3.18 15.48
N GLU A 234 29.57 2.22 14.60
CA GLU A 234 30.91 1.66 14.43
C GLU A 234 31.75 2.32 13.31
N VAL A 235 31.29 3.45 12.76
CA VAL A 235 32.05 4.23 11.77
C VAL A 235 32.19 5.68 12.22
N TYR A 236 32.94 5.89 13.30
CA TYR A 236 33.62 7.15 13.62
C TYR A 236 34.96 6.85 14.29
#